data_AF-A0A3D0T355-F1
#
_entry.id   AF-A0A3D0T355-F1
#
_cell.length_a   1.000
_cell.length_b   1.000
_cell.length_c   1.000
_cell.angle_alpha   90.00
_cell.angle_beta   90.00
_cell.angle_gamma   90.00
#
_symmetry.space_group_name_H-M   'P 1'
#
loop_
_entity.id
_entity.type
_entity.pdbx_description
1 polymer ?
#
loop_
_entity_poly.entity_id
_entity_poly.type
_entity_poly.pdbx_seq_one_letter_code
_entity_poly.pdbx_strand_id
1 'polypeptide(L)'
;MSFDVDEDILQDFLVEAGEILEQLQEQLVDLENNPGDKDLLNAIFRGYHTVKGGAGFLSLTELVEICHGAENVFDVMRNGQRSLTPELMDTILQATDVVVEMFEKVKMREPLEAA
;
A
#
# COMPACT_ATOMS: atom_id res chain seq x y z
N MET A 1 2.30 30.67 9.01
CA MET A 1 1.17 30.12 8.22
C MET A 1 1.60 29.00 7.26
N SER A 2 2.86 28.49 7.27
CA SER A 2 3.21 27.31 6.46
C SER A 2 3.00 25.98 7.18
N PHE A 3 3.18 25.95 8.51
CA PHE A 3 3.06 24.71 9.30
C PHE A 3 1.65 24.10 9.33
N ASP A 4 0.60 24.93 9.30
CA ASP A 4 -0.79 24.46 9.31
C ASP A 4 -1.16 23.74 7.99
N VAL A 5 -0.59 24.19 6.86
CA VAL A 5 -0.86 23.61 5.54
C VAL A 5 -0.26 22.22 5.41
N ASP A 6 0.94 22.00 5.95
CA ASP A 6 1.58 20.68 5.94
C ASP A 6 0.82 19.68 6.82
N GLU A 7 0.22 20.14 7.92
CA GLU A 7 -0.58 19.30 8.82
C GLU A 7 -1.94 18.95 8.23
N ASP A 8 -2.63 19.89 7.58
CA ASP A 8 -3.89 19.65 6.87
C ASP A 8 -3.70 18.63 5.72
N ILE A 9 -2.65 18.81 4.91
CA ILE A 9 -2.29 17.87 3.83
C ILE A 9 -1.99 16.48 4.40
N LEU A 10 -1.25 16.40 5.50
CA LEU A 10 -0.96 15.13 6.15
C LEU A 10 -2.25 14.45 6.62
N GLN A 11 -3.20 15.19 7.22
CA GLN A 11 -4.48 14.62 7.64
C GLN A 11 -5.30 14.12 6.46
N ASP A 12 -5.39 14.89 5.38
CA ASP A 12 -6.11 14.48 4.16
C ASP A 12 -5.50 13.19 3.57
N PHE A 13 -4.17 13.12 3.49
CA PHE A 13 -3.46 11.92 3.07
C PHE A 13 -3.77 10.72 3.99
N LEU A 14 -3.74 10.91 5.31
CA LEU A 14 -4.02 9.82 6.24
C LEU A 14 -5.46 9.31 6.09
N VAL A 15 -6.44 10.19 5.86
CA VAL A 15 -7.82 9.74 5.61
C VAL A 15 -7.90 8.93 4.32
N GLU A 16 -7.38 9.47 3.20
CA GLU A 16 -7.44 8.81 1.90
C GLU A 16 -6.66 7.49 1.87
N ALA A 17 -5.42 7.49 2.38
CA ALA A 17 -4.59 6.29 2.41
C ALA A 17 -5.16 5.22 3.34
N GLY A 18 -5.79 5.61 4.45
CA GLY A 18 -6.49 4.68 5.33
C GLY A 18 -7.62 3.93 4.62
N GLU A 19 -8.49 4.65 3.91
CA GLU A 19 -9.58 4.05 3.13
C GLU A 19 -9.05 3.12 2.03
N ILE A 20 -7.97 3.51 1.35
CA ILE A 20 -7.34 2.68 0.32
C ILE A 20 -6.72 1.41 0.92
N LEU A 21 -6.08 1.50 2.08
CA LEU A 21 -5.46 0.34 2.75
C LEU A 21 -6.51 -0.66 3.23
N GLU A 22 -7.63 -0.18 3.79
CA GLU A 22 -8.77 -1.05 4.14
C GLU A 22 -9.30 -1.77 2.90
N GLN A 23 -9.52 -1.03 1.80
CA GLN A 23 -9.98 -1.61 0.54
C GLN A 23 -8.96 -2.62 -0.05
N LEU A 24 -7.66 -2.36 0.09
CA LEU A 24 -6.60 -3.27 -0.35
C LEU A 24 -6.67 -4.60 0.39
N GLN A 25 -6.88 -4.59 1.70
CA GLN A 25 -7.02 -5.81 2.49
C GLN A 25 -8.20 -6.66 2.03
N GLU A 26 -9.36 -6.05 1.76
CA GLU A 26 -10.52 -6.75 1.21
C GLU A 26 -10.23 -7.35 -0.17
N GLN A 27 -9.61 -6.57 -1.07
CA GLN A 27 -9.26 -7.03 -2.41
C GLN A 27 -8.24 -8.16 -2.42
N LEU A 28 -7.32 -8.19 -1.45
CA LEU A 28 -6.37 -9.27 -1.30
C LEU A 28 -7.06 -10.58 -0.92
N VAL A 29 -8.03 -10.54 -0.01
CA VAL A 29 -8.84 -11.73 0.32
C VAL A 29 -9.62 -12.23 -0.90
N ASP A 30 -10.18 -11.32 -1.69
CA ASP A 30 -10.87 -11.69 -2.93
C ASP A 30 -9.91 -12.27 -3.98
N LEU A 31 -8.69 -11.74 -4.07
CA LEU A 31 -7.64 -12.21 -4.97
C LEU A 31 -7.15 -13.62 -4.60
N GLU A 32 -7.15 -13.97 -3.31
CA GLU A 32 -6.80 -15.33 -2.86
C GLU A 32 -7.76 -16.37 -3.47
N ASN A 33 -9.04 -16.03 -3.50
CA ASN A 33 -10.07 -16.86 -4.10
C ASN A 33 -10.06 -16.81 -5.64
N ASN A 34 -9.55 -15.72 -6.23
CA ASN A 34 -9.54 -15.47 -7.67
C ASN A 34 -8.16 -15.01 -8.19
N PRO A 35 -7.12 -15.87 -8.13
CA PRO A 35 -5.71 -15.50 -8.41
C PRO A 35 -5.43 -15.01 -9.84
N GLY A 36 -6.34 -15.28 -10.78
CA GLY A 36 -6.22 -14.90 -12.19
C GLY A 36 -7.02 -13.65 -12.56
N ASP A 37 -7.70 -13.02 -11.60
CA ASP A 37 -8.52 -11.84 -11.85
C ASP A 37 -7.63 -10.61 -12.09
N LYS A 38 -7.54 -10.22 -13.36
CA LYS A 38 -6.74 -9.06 -13.78
C LYS A 38 -7.32 -7.74 -13.30
N ASP A 39 -8.62 -7.66 -13.08
CA ASP A 39 -9.25 -6.43 -12.62
C ASP A 39 -8.91 -6.22 -11.13
N LEU A 40 -8.92 -7.29 -10.33
CA LEU A 40 -8.43 -7.25 -8.94
C LEU A 40 -6.94 -6.89 -8.87
N LEU A 41 -6.08 -7.55 -9.65
CA LEU A 41 -4.65 -7.23 -9.68
C LEU A 41 -4.38 -5.76 -10.05
N ASN A 42 -5.14 -5.23 -11.02
CA ASN A 42 -5.03 -3.82 -11.42
C ASN A 42 -5.57 -2.87 -10.35
N ALA A 43 -6.63 -3.24 -9.63
CA ALA A 43 -7.17 -2.45 -8.54
C ALA A 43 -6.17 -2.34 -7.38
N ILE A 44 -5.60 -3.48 -6.98
CA ILE A 44 -4.59 -3.56 -5.91
C ILE A 44 -3.34 -2.77 -6.28
N PHE A 45 -2.83 -2.94 -7.51
CA PHE A 45 -1.71 -2.14 -8.01
C PHE A 45 -1.98 -0.63 -7.91
N ARG A 46 -3.18 -0.17 -8.29
CA ARG A 46 -3.53 1.25 -8.21
C ARG A 46 -3.61 1.74 -6.76
N GLY A 47 -4.13 0.93 -5.83
CA GLY A 47 -4.16 1.28 -4.41
C GLY A 47 -2.75 1.56 -3.88
N TYR A 48 -1.81 0.64 -4.08
CA TYR A 48 -0.41 0.84 -3.70
C TYR A 48 0.23 2.05 -4.38
N HIS A 49 -0.03 2.24 -5.67
CA HIS A 49 0.51 3.37 -6.42
C HIS A 49 0.03 4.73 -5.88
N THR A 50 -1.23 4.83 -5.48
CA THR A 50 -1.80 6.05 -4.88
C THR A 50 -1.20 6.30 -3.50
N VAL A 51 -1.15 5.30 -2.62
CA VAL A 51 -0.55 5.44 -1.28
C VAL A 51 0.92 5.83 -1.38
N LYS A 52 1.70 5.19 -2.27
CA LYS A 52 3.09 5.56 -2.55
C LYS A 52 3.21 7.00 -3.03
N GLY A 53 2.33 7.45 -3.92
CA GLY A 53 2.31 8.82 -4.43
C GLY A 53 2.10 9.85 -3.32
N GLY A 54 1.11 9.63 -2.44
CA GLY A 54 0.86 10.48 -1.29
C GLY A 54 2.00 10.45 -0.26
N ALA A 55 2.53 9.28 0.04
CA ALA A 55 3.68 9.11 0.92
C ALA A 55 4.92 9.85 0.39
N GLY A 56 5.17 9.77 -0.93
CA GLY A 56 6.27 10.46 -1.58
C GLY A 56 6.12 11.98 -1.56
N PHE A 57 4.88 12.48 -1.70
CA PHE A 57 4.59 13.90 -1.56
C PHE A 57 4.93 14.43 -0.16
N LEU A 58 4.64 13.63 0.86
CA LEU A 58 4.93 13.94 2.27
C LEU A 58 6.34 13.53 2.72
N SER A 59 7.19 13.05 1.80
CA SER A 59 8.55 12.57 2.09
C SER A 59 8.63 11.44 3.14
N LEU A 60 7.56 10.63 3.26
CA LEU A 60 7.50 9.44 4.11
C LEU A 60 8.26 8.27 3.44
N THR A 61 9.59 8.37 3.46
CA THR A 61 10.49 7.53 2.66
C THR A 61 10.30 6.03 2.92
N GLU A 62 10.17 5.64 4.18
CA GLU A 62 10.00 4.24 4.59
C GLU A 62 8.69 3.66 4.03
N LEU A 63 7.61 4.45 4.05
CA LEU A 63 6.30 4.04 3.52
C LEU A 63 6.34 3.94 1.98
N VAL A 64 7.09 4.83 1.31
CA VAL A 64 7.31 4.78 -0.14
C VAL A 64 8.01 3.48 -0.55
N GLU A 65 9.08 3.09 0.16
CA GLU A 65 9.88 1.92 -0.18
C GLU A 65 9.06 0.62 -0.09
N ILE A 66 8.29 0.43 0.99
CA ILE A 66 7.46 -0.77 1.15
C ILE A 66 6.32 -0.81 0.12
N CYS A 67 5.65 0.32 -0.14
CA CYS A 67 4.59 0.39 -1.16
C CYS A 67 5.14 0.13 -2.56
N HIS A 68 6.35 0.60 -2.87
CA HIS A 68 7.02 0.33 -4.13
C HIS A 68 7.37 -1.15 -4.30
N GLY A 69 7.83 -1.82 -3.24
CA GLY A 69 8.04 -3.26 -3.21
C GLY A 69 6.77 -4.04 -3.56
N ALA A 70 5.65 -3.70 -2.90
CA ALA A 70 4.35 -4.30 -3.18
C ALA A 70 3.89 -4.02 -4.63
N GLU A 71 3.98 -2.77 -5.08
CA GLU A 71 3.62 -2.35 -6.44
C GLU A 71 4.36 -3.17 -7.52
N ASN A 72 5.65 -3.42 -7.34
CA ASN A 72 6.45 -4.21 -8.27
C ASN A 72 5.99 -5.66 -8.37
N VAL A 73 5.60 -6.28 -7.25
CA VAL A 73 5.06 -7.64 -7.24
C VAL A 73 3.77 -7.71 -8.07
N PHE A 74 2.85 -6.77 -7.84
CA PHE A 74 1.59 -6.70 -8.59
C PHE A 74 1.78 -6.34 -10.05
N ASP A 75 2.79 -5.51 -10.39
CA ASP A 75 3.10 -5.18 -11.77
C ASP A 75 3.54 -6.41 -12.58
N VAL A 76 4.41 -7.24 -12.01
CA VAL A 76 4.82 -8.50 -12.64
C VAL A 76 3.64 -9.45 -12.83
N MET A 77 2.75 -9.54 -11.84
CA MET A 77 1.58 -10.42 -11.88
C MET A 77 0.54 -9.98 -12.91
N ARG A 78 0.15 -8.71 -12.92
CA ARG A 78 -0.87 -8.19 -13.88
C ARG A 78 -0.39 -8.29 -15.33
N ASN A 79 0.93 -8.20 -15.55
CA ASN A 79 1.56 -8.38 -16.86
C ASN A 79 1.66 -9.87 -17.27
N GLY A 80 1.19 -10.80 -16.43
CA GLY A 80 1.18 -12.24 -16.71
C GLY A 80 2.57 -12.88 -16.66
N GLN A 81 3.55 -12.20 -16.07
CA GLN A 81 4.93 -12.70 -15.97
C GLN A 81 5.10 -13.66 -14.78
N ARG A 82 4.20 -13.61 -13.80
CA ARG A 82 4.16 -14.49 -12.63
C ARG A 82 2.72 -14.78 -12.22
N SER A 83 2.43 -16.03 -11.86
CA SER A 83 1.14 -16.42 -11.29
C SER A 83 1.15 -16.30 -9.76
N LEU A 84 -0.03 -16.04 -9.17
CA LEU A 84 -0.19 -16.10 -7.73
C LEU A 84 -0.04 -17.54 -7.24
N THR A 85 0.87 -17.76 -6.29
CA THR A 85 0.97 -19.01 -5.53
C THR A 85 0.60 -18.74 -4.07
N PRO A 86 0.21 -19.75 -3.29
CA PRO A 86 -0.09 -19.57 -1.87
C PRO A 86 1.06 -18.90 -1.09
N GLU A 87 2.31 -19.31 -1.35
CA GLU A 87 3.48 -18.74 -0.67
C GLU A 87 3.73 -17.27 -1.06
N LEU A 88 3.44 -16.91 -2.31
CA LEU A 88 3.48 -15.52 -2.74
C LEU A 88 2.35 -14.72 -2.09
N MET A 89 1.17 -15.33 -1.92
CA MET A 89 0.05 -14.67 -1.27
C MET A 89 0.34 -14.38 0.20
N ASP A 90 0.90 -15.34 0.93
CA ASP A 90 1.35 -15.15 2.31
C ASP A 90 2.36 -13.98 2.41
N THR A 91 3.29 -13.91 1.46
CA THR A 91 4.29 -12.83 1.41
C THR A 91 3.64 -11.47 1.14
N ILE A 92 2.65 -11.42 0.25
CA ILE A 92 1.91 -10.20 -0.08
C ILE A 92 1.10 -9.72 1.13
N LEU A 93 0.40 -10.62 1.82
CA LEU A 93 -0.37 -10.30 3.01
C LEU A 93 0.54 -9.75 4.11
N GLN A 94 1.68 -10.41 4.36
CA GLN A 94 2.68 -9.91 5.31
C GLN A 94 3.22 -8.52 4.94
N ALA A 95 3.51 -8.28 3.66
CA ALA A 95 3.94 -6.96 3.20
C ALA A 95 2.85 -5.90 3.40
N THR A 96 1.59 -6.26 3.16
CA THR A 96 0.43 -5.38 3.38
C THR A 96 0.28 -5.05 4.86
N ASP A 97 0.43 -6.03 5.75
CA ASP A 97 0.37 -5.82 7.19
C ASP A 97 1.46 -4.86 7.67
N VAL A 98 2.68 -4.98 7.13
CA VAL A 98 3.78 -4.04 7.42
C VAL A 98 3.44 -2.62 6.94
N VAL A 99 2.84 -2.47 5.75
CA VAL A 99 2.39 -1.16 5.24
C VAL A 99 1.37 -0.53 6.19
N VAL A 100 0.39 -1.32 6.65
CA VAL A 100 -0.64 -0.86 7.59
C VAL A 100 -0.05 -0.50 8.95
N GLU A 101 0.91 -1.29 9.46
CA GLU A 101 1.60 -0.97 10.70
C GLU A 101 2.39 0.34 10.59
N MET A 102 3.16 0.52 9.52
CA MET A 102 3.88 1.77 9.26
C MET A 102 2.91 2.95 9.14
N PHE A 103 1.81 2.77 8.42
CA PHE A 103 0.79 3.78 8.26
C PHE A 103 0.18 4.22 9.61
N GLU A 104 -0.15 3.28 10.49
CA GLU A 104 -0.64 3.61 11.84
C GLU A 104 0.43 4.31 12.69
N LYS A 105 1.72 3.97 12.55
CA LYS A 105 2.81 4.73 13.19
C LYS A 105 2.85 6.19 12.73
N VAL A 106 2.71 6.45 11.42
CA VAL A 106 2.63 7.84 10.90
C VAL A 106 1.46 8.58 11.52
N LYS A 107 0.29 7.94 11.58
CA LYS A 107 -0.93 8.51 12.17
C LYS A 107 -0.77 8.81 13.66
N MET A 108 -0.03 7.98 14.39
CA MET A 108 0.33 8.20 15.80
C MET A 108 1.49 9.20 15.99
N ARG A 109 2.08 9.71 14.90
CA ARG A 109 3.28 10.58 14.90
C ARG A 109 4.50 9.89 15.50
N GLU A 110 4.58 8.58 15.35
CA GLU A 110 5.73 7.78 15.73
C GLU A 110 6.75 7.71 14.58
N PRO A 111 8.04 7.61 14.89
CA PRO A 111 9.07 7.46 13.87
C PRO A 111 8.89 6.14 13.11
N LEU A 112 9.04 6.19 11.79
CA LEU A 112 9.12 5.00 10.97
C LEU A 112 10.52 4.39 11.14
N GLU A 113 10.56 3.10 11.46
CA GLU A 113 11.77 2.30 11.41
C GLU A 113 11.79 1.54 10.08
N ALA A 114 12.97 1.37 9.49
CA ALA A 114 13.12 0.55 8.30
C ALA A 114 12.74 -0.91 8.64
N ALA A 115 11.81 -1.48 7.87
CA ALA A 115 11.42 -2.90 7.95
C ALA A 115 12.55 -3.85 7.51
#